data_AF-A0A4R0XG63-F1
#
_entry.id   AF-A0A4R0XG63-F1
#
_cell.length_a   1.000
_cell.length_b   1.000
_cell.length_c   1.000
_cell.angle_alpha   90.00
_cell.angle_beta   90.00
_cell.angle_gamma   90.00
#
_symmetry.space_group_name_H-M   'P 1'
#
loop_
_entity.id
_entity.type
_entity.pdbx_description
1 polymer ?
#
loop_
_entity_poly.entity_id
_entity_poly.type
_entity_poly.pdbx_seq_one_letter_code
_entity_poly.pdbx_strand_id
1 'polypeptide(L)'
;MSNDLAVVAAEIVALIKSLELEKARRLAMERRREAAVWEFGARQKSVHELTLAIVEAKRQRERVMRTVDDLPQAQRLFAKAQVEAICREFFDAEIAEWATRKRELSRPGR
;
A
#
# COMPACT_ATOMS: atom_id res chain seq x y z
N MET A 1 8.60 -64.90 -4.23
CA MET A 1 9.60 -63.99 -4.85
C MET A 1 8.98 -62.92 -5.76
N SER A 2 8.04 -63.23 -6.67
CA SER A 2 7.41 -62.19 -7.53
C SER A 2 6.45 -61.23 -6.78
N ASN A 3 5.77 -61.71 -5.73
CA ASN A 3 4.81 -60.89 -4.98
C ASN A 3 5.51 -59.85 -4.08
N ASP A 4 6.64 -60.22 -3.47
CA ASP A 4 7.41 -59.32 -2.60
C ASP A 4 8.03 -58.15 -3.37
N LEU A 5 8.50 -58.40 -4.59
CA LEU A 5 9.03 -57.36 -5.49
C LEU A 5 7.95 -56.35 -5.92
N ALA A 6 6.73 -56.81 -6.17
CA ALA A 6 5.62 -55.93 -6.52
C ALA A 6 5.17 -55.04 -5.34
N VAL A 7 5.17 -55.58 -4.12
CA VAL A 7 4.88 -54.83 -2.89
C VAL A 7 5.94 -53.75 -2.65
N VAL A 8 7.22 -54.11 -2.72
CA VAL A 8 8.33 -53.15 -2.55
C VAL A 8 8.27 -52.05 -3.61
N ALA A 9 7.97 -52.38 -4.87
CA ALA A 9 7.81 -51.38 -5.92
C ALA A 9 6.65 -50.41 -5.64
N ALA A 10 5.51 -50.90 -5.13
CA ALA A 10 4.38 -50.06 -4.75
C ALA A 10 4.70 -49.12 -3.59
N GLU A 11 5.43 -49.60 -2.57
CA GLU A 11 5.89 -48.79 -1.44
C GLU A 11 6.88 -47.70 -1.87
N ILE A 12 7.82 -48.02 -2.76
CA ILE A 12 8.75 -47.04 -3.35
C ILE A 12 7.98 -45.95 -4.10
N VAL A 13 6.99 -46.33 -4.91
CA VAL A 13 6.14 -45.37 -5.64
C VAL A 13 5.33 -44.49 -4.68
N ALA A 14 4.78 -45.07 -3.61
CA ALA A 14 4.04 -44.31 -2.59
C ALA A 14 4.96 -43.30 -1.87
N LEU A 15 6.18 -43.72 -1.53
CA LEU A 15 7.20 -42.86 -0.92
C LEU A 15 7.57 -41.70 -1.85
N ILE A 16 7.83 -41.98 -3.13
CA ILE A 16 8.12 -40.95 -4.13
C ILE A 16 6.96 -39.95 -4.25
N LYS A 17 5.72 -40.43 -4.35
CA LYS A 17 4.53 -39.56 -4.39
C LYS A 17 4.44 -38.66 -3.16
N SER A 18 4.66 -39.21 -1.97
CA SER A 18 4.66 -38.43 -0.72
C SER A 18 5.74 -37.35 -0.73
N LEU A 19 6.95 -37.68 -1.18
CA LEU A 19 8.05 -36.72 -1.27
C LEU A 19 7.77 -35.60 -2.28
N GLU A 20 7.20 -35.91 -3.45
CA GLU A 20 6.83 -34.90 -4.43
C GLU A 20 5.70 -33.99 -3.94
N LEU A 21 4.71 -34.54 -3.23
CA LEU A 21 3.66 -33.74 -2.59
C LEU A 21 4.23 -32.81 -1.51
N GLU A 22 5.18 -33.29 -0.70
CA GLU A 22 5.84 -32.46 0.30
C GLU A 22 6.67 -31.34 -0.33
N LYS A 23 7.41 -31.63 -1.41
CA LYS A 23 8.13 -30.61 -2.19
C LYS A 23 7.19 -29.56 -2.75
N ALA A 24 6.09 -29.97 -3.38
CA ALA A 24 5.08 -29.06 -3.92
C ALA A 24 4.47 -28.17 -2.82
N ARG A 25 4.20 -28.74 -1.64
CA ARG A 25 3.69 -27.99 -0.49
C ARG A 25 4.70 -26.95 0.01
N ARG A 26 5.98 -27.31 0.12
CA ARG A 26 7.05 -26.38 0.53
C ARG A 26 7.18 -25.23 -0.47
N LEU A 27 7.19 -25.53 -1.77
CA LEU A 27 7.24 -24.51 -2.82
C LEU A 27 6.03 -23.58 -2.77
N ALA A 28 4.82 -24.11 -2.60
CA ALA A 28 3.61 -23.30 -2.48
C ALA A 28 3.65 -22.37 -1.25
N MET A 29 4.18 -22.84 -0.11
CA MET A 29 4.37 -22.00 1.07
C MET A 29 5.40 -20.90 0.84
N GLU A 30 6.52 -21.22 0.19
CA GLU A 30 7.56 -20.25 -0.15
C GLU A 30 7.02 -19.16 -1.07
N ARG A 31 6.32 -19.53 -2.16
CA ARG A 31 5.69 -18.56 -3.06
C ARG A 31 4.64 -17.69 -2.38
N ARG A 32 3.85 -18.25 -1.46
CA ARG A 32 2.91 -17.46 -0.64
C ARG A 32 3.64 -16.47 0.25
N ARG A 33 4.76 -16.88 0.86
CA ARG A 33 5.58 -16.00 1.69
C ARG A 33 6.20 -14.87 0.88
N GLU A 34 6.76 -15.17 -0.28
CA GLU A 34 7.31 -14.18 -1.22
C GLU A 34 6.24 -13.16 -1.64
N ALA A 35 5.05 -13.64 -2.03
CA ALA A 35 3.93 -12.77 -2.40
C ALA A 35 3.52 -11.85 -1.23
N ALA A 36 3.44 -12.37 -0.01
CA ALA A 36 3.10 -11.58 1.18
C ALA A 36 4.15 -10.51 1.49
N VAL A 37 5.44 -10.83 1.34
CA VAL A 37 6.54 -9.87 1.52
C VAL A 37 6.47 -8.78 0.45
N TRP A 38 6.26 -9.15 -0.81
CA TRP A 38 6.15 -8.20 -1.91
C TRP A 38 4.95 -7.26 -1.74
N GLU A 39 3.79 -7.81 -1.39
CA GLU A 39 2.58 -7.01 -1.11
C GLU A 39 2.81 -6.04 0.05
N PHE A 40 3.44 -6.51 1.14
CA PHE A 40 3.78 -5.65 2.27
C PHE A 40 4.75 -4.52 1.87
N GLY A 41 5.78 -4.84 1.10
CA GLY A 41 6.74 -3.84 0.60
C GLY A 41 6.08 -2.81 -0.32
N ALA A 42 5.25 -3.25 -1.26
CA ALA A 42 4.48 -2.37 -2.15
C ALA A 42 3.56 -1.44 -1.34
N ARG A 43 2.87 -1.98 -0.33
CA ARG A 43 2.00 -1.22 0.58
C ARG A 43 2.76 -0.18 1.38
N GLN A 44 3.90 -0.53 1.97
CA GLN A 44 4.75 0.44 2.69
C GLN A 44 5.18 1.59 1.78
N LYS A 45 5.58 1.27 0.54
CA LYS A 45 5.96 2.27 -0.46
C LYS A 45 4.80 3.23 -0.76
N SER A 46 3.59 2.72 -1.03
CA SER A 46 2.42 3.56 -1.29
C SER A 46 2.02 4.42 -0.08
N VAL A 47 2.10 3.88 1.15
CA VAL A 47 1.84 4.67 2.37
C VAL A 47 2.86 5.81 2.52
N HIS A 48 4.13 5.53 2.19
CA HIS A 48 5.19 6.53 2.22
C HIS A 48 4.96 7.64 1.18
N GLU A 49 4.67 7.26 -0.07
CA GLU A 49 4.38 8.21 -1.16
C GLU A 49 3.18 9.11 -0.82
N LEU A 50 2.07 8.53 -0.33
CA LEU A 50 0.92 9.31 0.14
C LEU A 50 1.28 10.23 1.30
N THR A 51 2.17 9.81 2.20
CA THR A 51 2.62 10.67 3.31
C THR A 51 3.38 11.87 2.79
N LEU A 52 4.29 11.68 1.82
CA LEU A 52 5.03 12.77 1.19
C LEU A 52 4.09 13.72 0.44
N ALA A 53 3.14 13.19 -0.34
CA ALA A 53 2.17 13.99 -1.09
C ALA A 53 1.32 14.88 -0.14
N ILE A 54 0.79 14.31 0.95
CA ILE A 54 0.03 15.06 1.95
C ILE A 54 0.86 16.18 2.57
N VAL A 55 2.13 15.91 2.92
CA VAL A 55 3.02 16.91 3.52
C VAL A 55 3.29 18.05 2.53
N GLU A 56 3.57 17.73 1.27
CA GLU A 56 3.85 18.74 0.26
C GLU A 56 2.61 19.59 -0.07
N ALA A 57 1.44 18.98 -0.21
CA ALA A 57 0.18 19.73 -0.42
C ALA A 57 -0.13 20.67 0.75
N LYS A 58 0.09 20.24 2.00
CA LYS A 58 -0.04 21.12 3.18
C LYS A 58 0.92 22.30 3.12
N ARG A 59 2.18 22.07 2.73
CA ARG A 59 3.17 23.14 2.56
C ARG A 59 2.80 24.11 1.44
N GLN A 60 2.30 23.61 0.31
CA GLN A 60 1.84 24.44 -0.80
C GLN A 60 0.66 25.32 -0.39
N ARG A 61 -0.36 24.73 0.25
CA ARG A 61 -1.49 25.46 0.82
C ARG A 61 -1.05 26.57 1.76
N GLU A 62 -0.12 26.25 2.68
CA GLU A 62 0.41 27.23 3.62
C GLU A 62 1.16 28.36 2.92
N ARG A 63 2.01 28.06 1.93
CA ARG A 63 2.70 29.09 1.12
C ARG A 63 1.71 30.02 0.43
N VAL A 64 0.69 29.45 -0.22
CA VAL A 64 -0.36 30.22 -0.92
C VAL A 64 -1.08 31.16 0.05
N MET A 65 -1.47 30.67 1.23
CA MET A 65 -2.12 31.49 2.25
C MET A 65 -1.21 32.59 2.80
N ARG A 66 0.08 32.29 3.04
CA ARG A 66 1.05 33.31 3.48
C ARG A 66 1.22 34.42 2.44
N THR A 67 1.27 34.09 1.15
CA THR A 67 1.34 35.10 0.07
C THR A 67 0.13 36.03 0.08
N VAL A 68 -1.06 35.53 0.45
CA VAL A 68 -2.24 36.38 0.64
C VAL A 68 -2.10 37.26 1.89
N ASP A 69 -1.58 36.70 2.98
CA ASP A 69 -1.34 37.45 4.21
C ASP A 69 -0.30 38.58 4.04
N ASP A 70 0.58 38.49 3.05
CA ASP A 70 1.54 39.55 2.70
C ASP A 70 0.91 40.71 1.89
N LEU A 71 -0.33 40.57 1.41
CA LEU A 71 -1.00 41.62 0.63
C LEU A 71 -1.39 42.84 1.49
N PRO A 72 -1.46 44.05 0.88
CA PRO A 72 -2.05 45.22 1.53
C PRO A 72 -3.47 44.95 2.04
N GLN A 73 -3.84 45.53 3.18
CA GLN A 73 -5.09 45.22 3.89
C GLN A 73 -6.35 45.31 3.00
N ALA A 74 -6.41 46.33 2.13
CA ALA A 74 -7.52 46.54 1.20
C ALA A 74 -7.71 45.39 0.19
N GLN A 75 -6.63 44.72 -0.22
CA GLN A 75 -6.65 43.61 -1.18
C GLN A 75 -6.76 42.25 -0.47
N ARG A 76 -6.18 42.14 0.73
CA ARG A 76 -6.12 40.92 1.53
C ARG A 76 -7.49 40.33 1.84
N LEU A 77 -8.46 41.13 2.26
CA LEU A 77 -9.79 40.63 2.64
C LEU A 77 -10.51 39.94 1.46
N PHE A 78 -10.44 40.54 0.27
CA PHE A 78 -11.06 39.99 -0.94
C PHE A 78 -10.29 38.79 -1.50
N ALA A 79 -8.96 38.84 -1.48
CA ALA A 79 -8.10 37.75 -1.93
C ALA A 79 -8.20 36.53 -1.01
N LYS A 80 -8.26 36.73 0.31
CA LYS A 80 -8.33 35.66 1.31
C LYS A 80 -9.55 34.77 1.14
N ALA A 81 -10.73 35.35 0.97
CA ALA A 81 -11.95 34.55 0.79
C ALA A 81 -11.90 33.68 -0.48
N GLN A 82 -11.39 34.22 -1.58
CA GLN A 82 -11.26 33.47 -2.84
C GLN A 82 -10.19 32.40 -2.77
N VAL A 83 -9.01 32.73 -2.23
CA VAL A 83 -7.91 31.78 -2.10
C VAL A 83 -8.25 30.67 -1.09
N GLU A 84 -8.98 30.97 -0.01
CA GLU A 84 -9.50 29.93 0.89
C GLU A 84 -10.51 28.99 0.23
N ALA A 85 -11.31 29.48 -0.73
CA ALA A 85 -12.20 28.63 -1.51
C ALA A 85 -11.40 27.69 -2.42
N ILE A 86 -10.42 28.24 -3.16
CA ILE A 86 -9.50 27.47 -4.01
C ILE A 86 -8.73 26.45 -3.17
N CYS A 87 -8.20 26.84 -2.01
CA CYS A 87 -7.46 25.93 -1.16
C CYS A 87 -8.32 24.79 -0.62
N ARG A 88 -9.60 25.04 -0.34
CA ARG A 88 -10.53 23.99 0.07
C ARG A 88 -10.79 22.98 -1.05
N GLU A 89 -10.99 23.47 -2.27
CA GLU A 89 -11.29 22.65 -3.43
C GLU A 89 -10.08 21.82 -3.88
N PHE A 90 -8.91 22.44 -3.98
CA PHE A 90 -7.73 21.81 -4.57
C PHE A 90 -6.79 21.16 -3.57
N PHE A 91 -6.66 21.68 -2.34
CA PHE A 91 -5.77 21.09 -1.34
C PHE A 91 -6.54 20.28 -0.30
N ASP A 92 -7.56 20.86 0.33
CA ASP A 92 -8.18 20.20 1.50
C ASP A 92 -8.95 18.93 1.09
N ALA A 93 -9.60 18.93 -0.07
CA ALA A 93 -10.25 17.75 -0.63
C ALA A 93 -9.25 16.63 -0.96
N GLU A 94 -8.19 16.93 -1.72
CA GLU A 94 -7.15 15.95 -2.09
C GLU A 94 -6.41 15.40 -0.86
N ILE A 95 -6.05 16.27 0.09
CA ILE A 95 -5.41 15.86 1.35
C ILE A 95 -6.33 14.89 2.12
N ALA A 96 -7.63 15.16 2.18
CA ALA A 96 -8.59 14.30 2.88
C ALA A 96 -8.74 12.93 2.20
N GLU A 97 -8.77 12.91 0.86
CA GLU A 97 -8.81 11.68 0.07
C GLU A 97 -7.54 10.85 0.30
N TRP A 98 -6.36 11.44 0.11
CA TRP A 98 -5.09 10.74 0.31
C TRP A 98 -4.90 10.28 1.76
N ALA A 99 -5.35 11.06 2.74
CA ALA A 99 -5.31 10.66 4.14
C ALA A 99 -6.23 9.45 4.42
N THR A 100 -7.38 9.39 3.76
CA THR A 100 -8.29 8.23 3.83
C THR A 100 -7.66 7.01 3.18
N ARG A 101 -7.14 7.15 1.95
CA ARG A 101 -6.45 6.07 1.25
C ARG A 101 -5.25 5.53 2.01
N LYS A 102 -4.46 6.41 2.63
CA LYS A 102 -3.34 6.05 3.49
C LYS A 102 -3.80 5.24 4.71
N ARG A 103 -4.93 5.62 5.34
CA ARG A 103 -5.48 4.89 6.51
C ARG A 103 -5.92 3.48 6.12
N GLU A 104 -6.59 3.33 4.98
CA GLU A 104 -7.00 2.03 4.43
C GLU A 104 -5.78 1.12 4.20
N LEU A 105 -4.74 1.65 3.55
CA LEU A 105 -3.51 0.90 3.30
C LEU A 105 -2.76 0.55 4.59
N SER A 106 -2.84 1.40 5.62
CA SER A 106 -2.15 1.18 6.90
C SER A 106 -2.89 0.21 7.84
N ARG A 107 -4.18 -0.05 7.60
CA ARG A 107 -5.03 -0.96 8.42
C ARG A 107 -5.85 -1.89 7.52
N PRO A 108 -5.22 -2.90 6.90
CA PRO A 108 -5.95 -3.89 6.13
C PRO A 108 -6.66 -4.86 7.09
N GLY A 109 -7.99 -4.91 7.06
CA GLY A 109 -8.76 -5.90 7.82
C GLY A 109 -9.72 -5.35 8.89
N ARG A 110 -10.27 -4.15 8.72
CA ARG A 110 -11.69 -3.97 9.08
C ARG A 110 -12.53 -4.24 7.85
#